data_AF-A0A838H7A2-F1
#
_entry.id   AF-A0A838H7A2-F1
#
_cell.length_a   1.000
_cell.length_b   1.000
_cell.length_c   1.000
_cell.angle_alpha   90.00
_cell.angle_beta   90.00
_cell.angle_gamma   90.00
#
_symmetry.space_group_name_H-M   'P 1'
#
loop_
_entity.id
_entity.type
_entity.pdbx_description
1 polymer ?
#
loop_
_entity_poly.entity_id
_entity_poly.type
_entity_poly.pdbx_seq_one_letter_code
_entity_poly.pdbx_strand_id
1 'polypeptide(L)'
;MDSDIVWRHIDNERAWLADLLESLPQEGWQQPSLCEGWTVRDVGAHLTFAHARVHNLLSPAVRAGFRYDAVVKDTALRNPMTYEEIIATLRGFVGSRRRVAFITELEPLIDILVHIQDICRPLGIDHPMPPDAAAAAADRVLSTPRPYGDGSSRTACA
;
A
#
# COMPACT_ATOMS: atom_id res chain seq x y z
N MET A 1 12.33 8.30 14.14
CA MET A 1 11.16 9.19 14.10
C MET A 1 10.23 8.80 15.24
N ASP A 2 9.53 9.76 15.85
CA ASP A 2 8.54 9.48 16.89
C ASP A 2 7.30 8.77 16.31
N SER A 3 6.70 7.84 17.07
CA SER A 3 5.61 6.99 16.59
C SER A 3 4.34 7.79 16.24
N ASP A 4 4.01 8.84 17.01
CA ASP A 4 2.84 9.68 16.70
C ASP A 4 3.06 10.49 15.43
N ILE A 5 4.31 10.87 15.13
CA ILE A 5 4.66 11.52 13.87
C ILE A 5 4.47 10.56 12.69
N VAL A 6 4.90 9.30 12.82
CA VAL A 6 4.69 8.26 11.78
C VAL A 6 3.20 8.07 11.52
N TRP A 7 2.39 7.90 12.56
CA TRP A 7 0.95 7.71 12.40
C TRP A 7 0.24 8.92 11.80
N ARG A 8 0.67 10.13 12.14
CA ARG A 8 0.14 11.34 11.51
C ARG A 8 0.43 11.40 10.01
N HIS A 9 1.63 10.98 9.58
CA HIS A 9 1.93 10.84 8.15
C HIS A 9 1.00 9.81 7.51
N ILE A 10 0.88 8.62 8.10
CA ILE A 10 -0.03 7.57 7.58
C ILE A 10 -1.46 8.08 7.43
N ASP A 11 -1.99 8.79 8.44
CA ASP A 11 -3.36 9.31 8.41
C ASP A 11 -3.56 10.41 7.36
N ASN A 12 -2.58 11.31 7.21
CA ASN A 12 -2.61 12.33 6.16
C ASN A 12 -2.62 11.70 4.77
N GLU A 13 -1.75 10.72 4.53
CA GLU A 13 -1.65 10.02 3.25
C GLU A 13 -2.92 9.20 2.94
N ARG A 14 -3.52 8.53 3.95
CA ARG A 14 -4.80 7.83 3.80
C ARG A 14 -5.95 8.77 3.43
N ALA A 15 -6.06 9.90 4.12
CA ALA A 15 -7.09 10.88 3.85
C ALA A 15 -6.93 11.47 2.45
N TRP A 16 -5.70 11.86 2.10
CA TRP A 16 -5.38 12.41 0.79
C TRP A 16 -5.66 11.41 -0.34
N LEU A 17 -5.27 10.14 -0.18
CA LEU A 17 -5.56 9.10 -1.17
C LEU A 17 -7.06 8.88 -1.37
N ALA A 18 -7.84 8.87 -0.28
CA ALA A 18 -9.29 8.73 -0.38
C ALA A 18 -9.91 9.90 -1.16
N ASP A 19 -9.47 11.14 -0.89
CA ASP A 19 -9.92 12.33 -1.62
C ASP A 19 -9.50 12.29 -3.10
N LEU A 20 -8.27 11.85 -3.40
CA LEU A 20 -7.80 11.65 -4.77
C LEU A 20 -8.70 10.66 -5.51
N LEU A 21 -8.88 9.46 -4.95
CA LEU A 21 -9.65 8.38 -5.58
C LEU A 21 -11.12 8.77 -5.81
N GLU A 22 -11.71 9.52 -4.87
CA GLU A 22 -13.06 10.08 -5.01
C GLU A 22 -13.16 11.11 -6.16
N SER A 23 -12.08 11.86 -6.43
CA SER A 23 -12.04 12.83 -7.51
C SER A 23 -11.80 12.23 -8.90
N LEU A 24 -11.35 10.98 -8.98
CA LEU A 24 -11.03 10.34 -10.26
C LEU A 24 -12.30 9.98 -11.04
N PRO A 25 -12.34 10.24 -12.35
CA PRO A 25 -13.36 9.66 -13.22
C PRO A 25 -13.16 8.15 -13.34
N GLN A 26 -14.18 7.43 -13.80
CA GLN A 26 -14.15 5.96 -13.91
C GLN A 26 -12.98 5.44 -14.76
N GLU A 27 -12.57 6.18 -15.79
CA GLU A 27 -11.44 5.83 -16.65
C GLU A 27 -10.10 5.91 -15.87
N GLY A 28 -9.99 6.85 -14.92
CA GLY A 28 -8.82 6.99 -14.05
C GLY A 28 -8.57 5.75 -13.21
N TRP A 29 -9.64 5.12 -12.71
CA TRP A 29 -9.58 3.86 -11.95
C TRP A 29 -9.05 2.68 -12.77
N GLN A 30 -9.26 2.70 -14.10
CA GLN A 30 -8.85 1.63 -15.01
C GLN A 30 -7.48 1.87 -15.64
N GLN A 31 -6.82 2.99 -15.36
CA GLN A 31 -5.48 3.23 -15.87
C GLN A 31 -4.46 2.27 -15.23
N PRO A 32 -3.45 1.81 -15.97
CA PRO A 32 -2.33 1.05 -15.42
C PRO A 32 -1.61 1.84 -14.33
N SER A 33 -1.31 1.18 -13.21
CA SER A 33 -0.42 1.70 -12.17
C SER A 33 1.04 1.35 -12.49
N LEU A 34 1.97 1.76 -11.63
CA LEU A 34 3.36 1.29 -11.73
C LEU A 34 3.55 -0.14 -11.22
N CYS A 35 2.56 -0.72 -10.53
CA CYS A 35 2.58 -2.13 -10.18
C CYS A 35 2.24 -2.96 -11.43
N GLU A 36 3.15 -3.83 -11.86
CA GLU A 36 3.01 -4.53 -13.14
C GLU A 36 1.73 -5.39 -13.23
N GLY A 37 0.88 -5.06 -14.20
CA GLY A 37 -0.38 -5.74 -14.45
C GLY A 37 -1.51 -5.35 -13.49
N TRP A 38 -1.37 -4.22 -12.79
CA TRP A 38 -2.38 -3.67 -11.90
C TRP A 38 -2.91 -2.34 -12.46
N THR A 39 -4.18 -2.09 -12.24
CA THR A 39 -4.82 -0.79 -12.42
C THR A 39 -4.77 0.04 -11.14
N VAL A 40 -5.10 1.32 -11.22
CA VAL A 40 -5.31 2.18 -10.03
C VAL A 40 -6.31 1.56 -9.06
N ARG A 41 -7.39 0.96 -9.59
CA ARG A 41 -8.36 0.22 -8.77
C ARG A 41 -7.72 -0.90 -7.97
N ASP A 42 -6.85 -1.70 -8.60
CA ASP A 42 -6.24 -2.85 -7.94
C ASP A 42 -5.32 -2.40 -6.79
N VAL A 43 -4.58 -1.30 -6.99
CA VAL A 43 -3.75 -0.70 -5.93
C VAL A 43 -4.63 -0.17 -4.79
N GLY A 44 -5.72 0.54 -5.10
CA GLY A 44 -6.68 0.99 -4.09
C GLY A 44 -7.29 -0.18 -3.31
N ALA A 45 -7.71 -1.24 -4.01
CA ALA A 45 -8.24 -2.47 -3.41
C ALA A 45 -7.20 -3.17 -2.52
N HIS A 46 -5.93 -3.23 -2.93
CA HIS A 46 -4.86 -3.79 -2.10
C HIS A 46 -4.67 -3.03 -0.79
N LEU A 47 -4.67 -1.70 -0.86
CA LEU A 47 -4.55 -0.83 0.31
C LEU A 47 -5.74 -1.02 1.28
N THR A 48 -6.91 -1.48 0.80
CA THR A 48 -8.00 -1.88 1.70
C THR A 48 -7.66 -3.13 2.52
N PHE A 49 -6.95 -4.09 1.95
CA PHE A 49 -6.58 -5.34 2.63
C PHE A 49 -5.38 -5.19 3.55
N ALA A 50 -4.35 -4.46 3.09
CA ALA A 50 -3.13 -4.19 3.85
C ALA A 50 -3.42 -3.56 5.21
N HIS A 51 -4.48 -2.75 5.28
CA HIS A 51 -4.87 -2.01 6.48
C HIS A 51 -6.07 -2.60 7.24
N ALA A 52 -6.94 -3.41 6.60
CA ALA A 52 -8.15 -3.93 7.23
C ALA A 52 -7.91 -5.04 8.27
N ARG A 53 -7.05 -6.03 7.99
CA ARG A 53 -6.98 -7.26 8.81
C ARG A 53 -5.76 -8.15 8.48
N VAL A 54 -4.80 -8.11 9.39
CA VAL A 54 -3.71 -9.08 9.66
C VAL A 54 -4.13 -10.56 9.62
N HIS A 55 -5.40 -10.86 9.85
CA HIS A 55 -5.92 -12.21 10.04
C HIS A 55 -5.87 -13.10 8.77
N ASN A 56 -5.84 -12.51 7.56
CA ASN A 56 -5.86 -13.30 6.32
C ASN A 56 -4.49 -13.47 5.65
N LEU A 57 -3.43 -12.89 6.22
CA LEU A 57 -2.13 -12.85 5.58
C LEU A 57 -1.13 -13.86 6.17
N LEU A 58 -1.28 -14.22 7.45
CA LEU A 58 -0.40 -15.17 8.12
C LEU A 58 -0.70 -16.64 7.78
N SER A 59 -1.97 -16.99 7.50
CA SER A 59 -2.34 -18.39 7.20
C SER A 59 -1.94 -18.85 5.78
N PRO A 60 -1.97 -18.01 4.73
CA PRO A 60 -1.50 -18.40 3.40
C PRO A 60 0.01 -18.22 3.23
N ALA A 61 0.64 -17.22 3.86
CA ALA A 61 2.08 -16.96 3.71
C ALA A 61 2.94 -18.11 4.27
N VAL A 62 2.53 -18.73 5.38
CA VAL A 62 3.22 -19.90 5.96
C VAL A 62 2.96 -21.18 5.15
N ARG A 63 1.84 -21.26 4.41
CA ARG A 63 1.48 -22.43 3.58
C ARG A 63 1.95 -22.35 2.12
N ALA A 64 2.18 -21.15 1.59
CA ALA A 64 2.42 -20.91 0.17
C ALA A 64 3.89 -20.87 -0.25
N GLY A 65 4.83 -21.09 0.67
CA GLY A 65 6.26 -21.27 0.35
C GLY A 65 6.83 -20.18 -0.57
N PHE A 66 6.72 -18.91 -0.17
CA PHE A 66 7.26 -17.76 -0.91
C PHE A 66 6.51 -17.34 -2.20
N ARG A 67 5.20 -17.62 -2.33
CA ARG A 67 4.33 -17.01 -3.37
C ARG A 67 3.40 -15.92 -2.81
N TYR A 68 3.93 -15.07 -1.94
CA TYR A 68 3.18 -13.99 -1.29
C TYR A 68 2.61 -13.01 -2.32
N ASP A 69 3.43 -12.61 -3.29
CA ASP A 69 3.08 -11.65 -4.34
C ASP A 69 1.90 -12.15 -5.20
N ALA A 70 1.89 -13.45 -5.50
CA ALA A 70 0.79 -14.07 -6.24
C ALA A 70 -0.54 -14.07 -5.46
N VAL A 71 -0.51 -14.26 -4.14
CA VAL A 71 -1.72 -14.21 -3.29
C VAL A 71 -2.22 -12.77 -3.15
N VAL A 72 -1.31 -11.81 -2.98
CA VAL A 72 -1.63 -10.39 -2.90
C VAL A 72 -2.26 -9.91 -4.20
N LYS A 73 -1.66 -10.26 -5.35
CA LYS A 73 -2.19 -9.96 -6.68
C LYS A 73 -3.55 -10.59 -6.93
N ASP A 74 -3.73 -11.87 -6.61
CA ASP A 74 -5.02 -12.55 -6.79
C ASP A 74 -6.12 -11.90 -5.93
N THR A 75 -5.79 -11.50 -4.70
CA THR A 75 -6.73 -10.85 -3.76
C THR A 75 -7.14 -9.46 -4.23
N ALA A 76 -6.19 -8.68 -4.78
CA ALA A 76 -6.49 -7.35 -5.34
C ALA A 76 -7.39 -7.47 -6.59
N LEU A 77 -7.00 -8.33 -7.54
CA LEU A 77 -7.71 -8.52 -8.82
C LEU A 77 -9.12 -9.11 -8.65
N ARG A 78 -9.34 -9.94 -7.62
CA ARG A 78 -10.64 -10.54 -7.31
C ARG A 78 -11.44 -9.79 -6.25
N ASN A 79 -10.99 -8.61 -5.82
CA ASN A 79 -11.71 -7.84 -4.83
C ASN A 79 -13.11 -7.46 -5.37
N PRO A 80 -14.21 -7.87 -4.72
CA PRO A 80 -15.56 -7.56 -5.18
C PRO A 80 -15.98 -6.11 -4.88
N MET A 81 -15.18 -5.34 -4.12
CA MET A 81 -15.54 -3.99 -3.69
C MET A 81 -15.74 -3.04 -4.88
N THR A 82 -16.77 -2.20 -4.77
CA THR A 82 -16.96 -1.05 -5.66
C THR A 82 -15.93 0.05 -5.35
N TYR A 83 -15.85 1.06 -6.22
CA TYR A 83 -14.94 2.18 -6.00
C TYR A 83 -15.29 2.96 -4.73
N GLU A 84 -16.59 3.15 -4.48
CA GLU A 84 -17.12 3.82 -3.29
C GLU A 84 -16.80 3.04 -2.01
N GLU A 85 -16.88 1.71 -2.05
CA GLU A 85 -16.51 0.86 -0.92
C GLU A 85 -15.01 0.91 -0.64
N ILE A 86 -14.17 0.97 -1.67
CA ILE A 86 -12.72 1.17 -1.54
C ILE A 86 -12.44 2.51 -0.87
N ILE A 87 -13.01 3.61 -1.39
CA ILE A 87 -12.84 4.97 -0.84
C ILE A 87 -13.28 5.01 0.63
N ALA A 88 -14.49 4.51 0.92
CA ALA A 88 -15.04 4.52 2.27
C ALA A 88 -14.19 3.69 3.25
N THR A 89 -13.64 2.56 2.80
CA THR A 89 -12.76 1.72 3.61
C THR A 89 -11.44 2.42 3.92
N LEU A 90 -10.80 3.04 2.92
CA LEU A 90 -9.55 3.79 3.09
C LEU A 90 -9.75 4.98 4.02
N ARG A 91 -10.82 5.76 3.82
CA ARG A 91 -11.19 6.89 4.68
C ARG A 91 -11.47 6.42 6.12
N GLY A 92 -12.08 5.25 6.28
CA GLY A 92 -12.34 4.63 7.59
C GLY A 92 -11.09 4.17 8.36
N PHE A 93 -9.92 4.09 7.71
CA PHE A 93 -8.66 3.78 8.41
C PHE A 93 -7.97 4.98 9.03
N VAL A 94 -8.38 6.21 8.72
CA VAL A 94 -7.83 7.41 9.34
C VAL A 94 -8.05 7.34 10.85
N GLY A 95 -6.98 7.47 11.64
CA GLY A 95 -6.96 7.31 13.10
C GLY A 95 -6.80 5.87 13.59
N SER A 96 -6.80 4.87 12.68
CA SER A 96 -6.54 3.48 13.03
C SER A 96 -5.05 3.20 13.13
N ARG A 97 -4.61 2.82 14.33
CA ARG A 97 -3.22 2.38 14.64
C ARG A 97 -3.03 0.87 14.60
N ARG A 98 -3.97 0.14 13.99
CA ARG A 98 -3.88 -1.34 13.89
C ARG A 98 -2.71 -1.73 13.01
N ARG A 99 -1.96 -2.75 13.44
CA ARG A 99 -0.82 -3.35 12.73
C ARG A 99 -0.73 -4.85 12.99
N VAL A 100 -0.02 -5.58 12.13
CA VAL A 100 0.33 -6.99 12.38
C VAL A 100 1.18 -7.07 13.65
N ALA A 101 0.96 -8.09 14.48
CA ALA A 101 1.92 -8.38 15.53
C ALA A 101 3.32 -8.59 14.90
N PHE A 102 4.38 -8.15 15.55
CA PHE A 102 5.78 -8.28 15.09
C PHE A 102 6.23 -7.35 13.96
N ILE A 103 5.37 -6.48 13.40
CA ILE A 103 5.80 -5.37 12.54
C ILE A 103 5.71 -4.03 13.27
N THR A 104 6.47 -3.05 12.82
CA THR A 104 6.45 -1.68 13.33
C THR A 104 5.40 -0.84 12.58
N GLU A 105 5.25 0.41 12.96
CA GLU A 105 4.47 1.42 12.23
C GLU A 105 5.15 1.87 10.92
N LEU A 106 6.42 1.51 10.71
CA LEU A 106 7.15 1.88 9.50
C LEU A 106 6.72 1.05 8.29
N GLU A 107 6.24 -0.18 8.48
CA GLU A 107 5.69 -1.00 7.39
C GLU A 107 4.44 -0.37 6.74
N PRO A 108 3.36 -0.01 7.48
CA PRO A 108 2.22 0.68 6.87
C PRO A 108 2.58 2.08 6.36
N LEU A 109 3.61 2.74 6.91
CA LEU A 109 4.13 4.00 6.35
C LEU A 109 4.75 3.79 4.97
N ILE A 110 5.62 2.79 4.81
CA ILE A 110 6.24 2.46 3.52
C ILE A 110 5.15 2.11 2.50
N ASP A 111 4.21 1.26 2.88
CA ASP A 111 3.12 0.77 2.04
C ASP A 111 2.32 1.92 1.41
N ILE A 112 1.82 2.83 2.24
CA ILE A 112 0.99 3.94 1.76
C ILE A 112 1.80 4.95 0.93
N LEU A 113 3.03 5.28 1.34
CA LEU A 113 3.87 6.25 0.61
C LEU A 113 4.24 5.75 -0.79
N VAL A 114 4.56 4.46 -0.94
CA VAL A 114 4.95 3.87 -2.22
C VAL A 114 3.73 3.73 -3.13
N HIS A 115 2.63 3.17 -2.63
CA HIS A 115 1.47 2.90 -3.47
C HIS A 115 0.70 4.15 -3.91
N ILE A 116 0.78 5.25 -3.15
CA ILE A 116 0.31 6.54 -3.66
C ILE A 116 1.12 6.96 -4.89
N GLN A 117 2.44 6.76 -4.91
CA GLN A 117 3.26 7.07 -6.08
C GLN A 117 2.99 6.14 -7.26
N ASP A 118 2.67 4.87 -6.99
CA ASP A 118 2.27 3.91 -8.03
C ASP A 118 0.98 4.34 -8.75
N ILE A 119 0.13 5.12 -8.09
CA ILE A 119 -1.09 5.72 -8.65
C ILE A 119 -0.79 7.09 -9.29
N CYS A 120 -0.13 8.00 -8.56
CA CYS A 120 -0.02 9.41 -8.96
C CYS A 120 0.85 9.60 -10.20
N ARG A 121 2.00 8.93 -10.26
CA ARG A 121 2.97 9.09 -11.36
C ARG A 121 2.38 8.75 -12.74
N PRO A 122 1.70 7.60 -12.96
CA PRO A 122 1.11 7.29 -14.25
C PRO A 122 -0.07 8.19 -14.60
N LEU A 123 -0.79 8.72 -13.61
CA LEU A 123 -1.87 9.70 -13.82
C LEU A 123 -1.37 11.13 -14.05
N GLY A 124 -0.06 11.39 -13.91
CA GLY A 124 0.52 12.73 -14.03
C GLY A 124 0.15 13.67 -12.88
N ILE A 125 -0.21 13.11 -11.72
CA ILE A 125 -0.57 13.87 -10.51
C ILE A 125 0.69 14.10 -9.69
N ASP A 126 0.94 15.36 -9.31
CA ASP A 126 2.03 15.69 -8.41
C ASP A 126 1.60 15.46 -6.96
N HIS A 127 2.29 14.55 -6.29
CA HIS A 127 2.16 14.32 -4.86
C HIS A 127 3.56 14.21 -4.24
N PRO A 128 4.12 15.33 -3.76
CA PRO A 128 5.46 15.33 -3.17
C PRO A 128 5.52 14.46 -1.92
N MET A 129 6.47 13.53 -1.89
CA MET A 129 6.66 12.66 -0.74
C MET A 129 7.14 13.48 0.48
N PRO A 130 6.55 13.32 1.68
CA PRO A 130 7.01 14.01 2.89
C PRO A 130 8.46 13.62 3.21
N PRO A 131 9.44 14.55 3.22
CA PRO A 131 10.86 14.19 3.26
C PRO A 131 11.30 13.42 4.50
N ASP A 132 10.74 13.74 5.67
CA ASP A 132 11.05 13.06 6.92
C ASP A 132 10.47 11.64 6.93
N ALA A 133 9.23 11.46 6.45
CA ALA A 133 8.60 10.16 6.31
C ALA A 133 9.35 9.28 5.30
N ALA A 134 9.76 9.86 4.17
CA ALA A 134 10.57 9.21 3.15
C ALA A 134 11.91 8.74 3.70
N ALA A 135 12.60 9.57 4.49
CA ALA A 135 13.85 9.20 5.14
C ALA A 135 13.67 8.03 6.10
N ALA A 136 12.64 8.07 6.97
CA ALA A 136 12.35 6.98 7.90
C ALA A 136 11.98 5.67 7.18
N ALA A 137 11.21 5.75 6.09
CA ALA A 137 10.87 4.61 5.24
C ALA A 137 12.12 4.02 4.57
N ALA A 138 12.98 4.86 4.00
CA ALA A 138 14.23 4.43 3.37
C ALA A 138 15.18 3.76 4.37
N ASP A 139 15.38 4.35 5.55
CA ASP A 139 16.20 3.78 6.62
C ASP A 139 15.70 2.39 7.03
N ARG A 140 14.38 2.24 7.20
CA ARG A 140 13.75 0.96 7.54
C ARG A 140 13.98 -0.11 6.46
N VAL A 141 13.83 0.25 5.19
CA VAL A 141 14.07 -0.68 4.07
C VAL A 141 15.53 -1.12 4.04
N LEU A 142 16.47 -0.18 4.20
CA LEU A 142 17.90 -0.45 4.18
C LEU A 142 18.37 -1.27 5.40
N SER A 143 17.73 -1.09 6.56
CA SER A 143 18.05 -1.81 7.78
C SER A 143 17.40 -3.19 7.88
N THR A 144 16.48 -3.56 6.99
CA THR A 144 15.86 -4.89 6.97
C THR A 144 16.85 -5.89 6.36
N PRO A 145 17.25 -6.95 7.07
CA PRO A 145 18.05 -8.00 6.48
C PRO A 145 17.28 -8.61 5.30
N ARG A 146 17.83 -8.55 4.09
CA ARG A 146 17.24 -9.26 2.96
C ARG A 146 17.37 -10.76 3.21
N PRO A 147 16.29 -11.56 3.13
CA PRO A 147 16.45 -12.99 2.98
C PRO A 147 17.22 -13.21 1.66
N TYR A 148 18.33 -13.94 1.72
CA TYR A 148 19.25 -14.21 0.62
C TYR A 148 18.59 -14.31 -0.77
N GLY A 149 19.12 -13.58 -1.76
CA GLY A 149 18.75 -13.70 -3.18
C GLY A 149 19.23 -12.51 -4.03
N ASP A 150 19.87 -12.80 -5.16
CA ASP A 150 20.58 -11.84 -6.02
C ASP A 150 19.70 -10.70 -6.58
N GLY A 151 20.36 -9.62 -7.02
CA GLY A 151 19.77 -8.37 -7.51
C GLY A 151 18.98 -8.46 -8.82
N SER A 152 18.20 -9.51 -9.04
CA SER A 152 17.40 -9.75 -10.23
C SER A 152 15.94 -10.04 -9.91
N SER A 153 15.24 -9.07 -9.32
CA SER A 153 13.82 -8.79 -9.61
C SER A 153 13.45 -7.47 -8.94
N ARG A 154 13.50 -6.42 -9.76
CA ARG A 154 12.83 -5.16 -9.43
C ARG A 154 11.36 -5.41 -9.70
N THR A 155 10.55 -5.56 -8.65
CA THR A 155 9.18 -5.02 -8.48
C THR A 155 8.68 -5.59 -7.15
N ALA A 156 8.29 -4.73 -6.21
CA ALA A 156 7.78 -5.14 -4.90
C ALA A 156 6.37 -5.79 -4.94
N CYS A 157 5.88 -6.11 -6.14
CA CYS A 157 4.51 -6.57 -6.41
C CYS A 157 4.40 -7.55 -7.60
N ALA A 158 5.50 -8.14 -8.08
CA ALA A 158 5.49 -9.11 -9.19
C ALA A 158 5.40 -10.56 -8.69
#